data_AF-A0A0U3FAA6-F1
#
_entry.id   AF-A0A0U3FAA6-F1
#
_cell.length_a   1.000
_cell.length_b   1.000
_cell.length_c   1.000
_cell.angle_alpha   90.00
_cell.angle_beta   90.00
_cell.angle_gamma   90.00
#
_symmetry.space_group_name_H-M   'P 1'
#
loop_
_entity.id
_entity.type
_entity.pdbx_description
1 polymer ?
#
loop_
_entity_poly.entity_id
_entity_poly.type
_entity_poly.pdbx_seq_one_letter_code
_entity_poly.pdbx_strand_id
1 'polypeptide(L)'
;MTSAINLAVPSVRWLWQKATLREPTVLQSFAFDEPNKHLYVLQVTATGHAAGDLCLNKLDYKGDRLGHMYLKGFGHGVSMGVQRDAEDGSTWIWTEAAAVHGYGQGVTRFHFADGATRTAANVRIRKPIAGSTNNQPSVCQDSGRIAVRYRDPANRPRYRVWDLDAFTARDYGDPIADFAQVGAHPDPTIPFQGYALYRDAVYQLAGTAYNTTTNPPAGRGNSYVSSVSVTTGELLQQQRTEAGYQLTHREPEGVAVRAGSDPKVHIGFASGDLGARRFSLFVKEDSDPTAS
;
A
#
# COMPACT_ATOMS: atom_id res chain seq x y z
N MET A 1 -15.92 19.86 -0.97
CA MET A 1 -14.82 19.04 -1.54
C MET A 1 -13.54 19.43 -0.80
N THR A 2 -12.90 18.50 -0.10
CA THR A 2 -11.55 18.75 0.43
C THR A 2 -10.55 18.60 -0.70
N SER A 3 -9.68 19.59 -0.90
CA SER A 3 -8.65 19.54 -1.94
C SER A 3 -7.75 18.33 -1.76
N ALA A 4 -7.42 17.65 -2.86
CA ALA A 4 -6.45 16.56 -2.85
C ALA A 4 -5.07 17.08 -2.36
N ILE A 5 -4.33 16.22 -1.65
CA ILE A 5 -2.93 16.46 -1.26
C ILE A 5 -2.09 16.77 -2.50
N ASN A 6 -1.37 17.90 -2.48
CA ASN A 6 -0.50 18.32 -3.57
C ASN A 6 0.72 17.39 -3.68
N LEU A 7 0.88 16.75 -4.85
CA LEU A 7 2.00 15.86 -5.17
C LEU A 7 3.19 16.58 -5.82
N ALA A 8 3.13 17.89 -6.08
CA ALA A 8 4.24 18.64 -6.67
C ALA A 8 5.29 19.08 -5.63
N VAL A 9 4.95 19.02 -4.35
CA VAL A 9 5.88 19.30 -3.24
C VAL A 9 7.07 18.34 -3.26
N PRO A 10 8.24 18.71 -2.70
CA PRO A 10 9.37 17.81 -2.54
C PRO A 10 9.05 16.50 -1.79
N SER A 11 10.03 15.60 -1.75
CA SER A 11 9.96 14.40 -0.94
C SER A 11 11.09 14.40 0.07
N VAL A 12 10.76 14.32 1.36
CA VAL A 12 11.76 14.26 2.43
C VAL A 12 11.83 12.87 3.02
N ARG A 13 13.01 12.48 3.51
CA ARG A 13 13.22 11.21 4.21
C ARG A 13 12.45 11.23 5.52
N TRP A 14 11.59 10.24 5.71
CA TRP A 14 11.00 9.96 7.01
C TRP A 14 11.71 8.78 7.68
N LEU A 15 11.89 7.67 6.95
CA LEU A 15 12.71 6.54 7.36
C LEU A 15 13.76 6.27 6.28
N TRP A 16 15.01 6.03 6.68
CA TRP A 16 16.12 5.90 5.75
C TRP A 16 16.86 4.57 5.92
N GLN A 17 16.84 3.74 4.87
CA GLN A 17 17.57 2.48 4.74
C GLN A 17 17.49 1.57 5.99
N LYS A 18 16.30 1.43 6.57
CA LYS A 18 16.05 0.58 7.73
C LYS A 18 16.17 -0.90 7.32
N ALA A 19 16.93 -1.66 8.10
CA ALA A 19 17.14 -3.11 7.93
C ALA A 19 16.37 -3.92 8.99
N THR A 20 15.19 -3.44 9.37
CA THR A 20 14.41 -3.94 10.52
C THR A 20 13.22 -4.81 10.11
N LEU A 21 12.95 -4.98 8.82
CA LEU A 21 11.93 -5.94 8.37
C LEU A 21 12.42 -7.39 8.57
N ARG A 22 11.50 -8.32 8.74
CA ARG A 22 11.80 -9.71 9.08
C ARG A 22 12.36 -10.50 7.90
N GLU A 23 11.75 -10.37 6.74
CA GLU A 23 12.18 -11.10 5.55
C GLU A 23 13.30 -10.33 4.84
N PRO A 24 14.20 -11.02 4.11
CA PRO A 24 15.28 -10.37 3.36
C PRO A 24 14.81 -9.76 2.03
N THR A 25 13.50 -9.72 1.80
CA THR A 25 12.83 -9.26 0.59
C THR A 25 12.44 -7.79 0.69
N VAL A 26 12.00 -7.22 -0.42
CA VAL A 26 11.50 -5.85 -0.46
C VAL A 26 10.18 -5.73 0.33
N LEU A 27 9.89 -4.53 0.88
CA LEU A 27 8.52 -4.23 1.29
C LEU A 27 7.58 -4.27 0.08
N GLN A 28 6.28 -4.42 0.31
CA GLN A 28 5.24 -4.43 -0.73
C GLN A 28 4.19 -3.35 -0.49
N SER A 29 3.77 -3.19 0.75
CA SER A 29 2.91 -2.09 1.18
C SER A 29 3.08 -1.80 2.67
N PHE A 30 2.52 -0.67 3.09
CA PHE A 30 2.50 -0.27 4.50
C PHE A 30 1.27 0.56 4.83
N ALA A 31 0.92 0.63 6.11
CA ALA A 31 -0.16 1.46 6.61
C ALA A 31 0.12 1.94 8.04
N PHE A 32 -0.48 3.08 8.39
CA PHE A 32 -0.33 3.72 9.69
C PHE A 32 -1.45 3.31 10.64
N ASP A 33 -1.10 3.08 11.90
CA ASP A 33 -2.01 3.11 13.04
C ASP A 33 -1.63 4.35 13.86
N GLU A 34 -2.17 5.50 13.48
CA GLU A 34 -1.79 6.80 14.02
C GLU A 34 -1.97 6.94 15.53
N PRO A 35 -3.11 6.51 16.12
CA PRO A 35 -3.31 6.62 17.57
C PRO A 35 -2.25 5.85 18.37
N ASN A 36 -1.86 4.67 17.88
CA ASN A 36 -0.87 3.82 18.56
C ASN A 36 0.58 4.07 18.10
N LYS A 37 0.79 4.98 17.12
CA LYS A 37 2.09 5.27 16.52
C LYS A 37 2.82 4.01 16.00
N HIS A 38 2.05 3.10 15.41
CA HIS A 38 2.58 1.90 14.78
C HIS A 38 2.54 2.01 13.26
N LEU A 39 3.57 1.45 12.63
CA LEU A 39 3.65 1.28 11.19
C LEU A 39 3.58 -0.22 10.89
N TYR A 40 2.61 -0.63 10.07
CA TYR A 40 2.49 -2.00 9.61
C TYR A 40 3.08 -2.11 8.20
N VAL A 41 3.91 -3.12 7.94
CA VAL A 41 4.62 -3.29 6.66
C VAL A 41 4.53 -4.74 6.19
N LEU A 42 4.07 -4.95 4.96
CA LEU A 42 4.03 -6.27 4.32
C LEU A 42 5.27 -6.52 3.47
N GLN A 43 5.71 -7.77 3.47
CA GLN A 43 6.70 -8.34 2.56
C GLN A 43 6.15 -9.65 1.99
N VAL A 44 6.48 -10.00 0.76
CA VAL A 44 6.42 -11.40 0.30
C VAL A 44 7.56 -12.15 0.97
N THR A 45 7.31 -13.34 1.52
CA THR A 45 8.39 -14.13 2.13
C THR A 45 9.37 -14.62 1.06
N ALA A 46 10.62 -14.91 1.44
CA ALA A 46 11.66 -15.28 0.47
C ALA A 46 11.29 -16.45 -0.46
N THR A 47 10.47 -17.39 0.03
CA THR A 47 9.98 -18.56 -0.73
C THR A 47 8.48 -18.48 -1.06
N GLY A 48 7.85 -17.35 -0.78
CA GLY A 48 6.40 -17.17 -0.74
C GLY A 48 5.74 -16.72 -2.04
N HIS A 49 6.51 -16.32 -3.05
CA HIS A 49 5.99 -15.63 -4.24
C HIS A 49 4.84 -16.38 -4.93
N ALA A 50 5.03 -17.67 -5.25
CA ALA A 50 4.00 -18.44 -5.94
C ALA A 50 2.79 -18.77 -5.05
N ALA A 51 3.03 -19.00 -3.76
CA ALA A 51 2.00 -19.33 -2.78
C ALA A 51 1.20 -18.10 -2.32
N GLY A 52 1.77 -16.89 -2.44
CA GLY A 52 1.24 -15.67 -1.84
C GLY A 52 1.45 -15.63 -0.32
N ASP A 53 2.59 -16.14 0.15
CA ASP A 53 2.95 -16.07 1.56
C ASP A 53 3.57 -14.70 1.88
N LEU A 54 3.04 -14.04 2.89
CA LEU A 54 3.46 -12.72 3.33
C LEU A 54 4.02 -12.76 4.76
N CYS A 55 4.91 -11.81 5.06
CA CYS A 55 5.29 -11.45 6.41
C CYS A 55 4.78 -10.03 6.70
N LEU A 56 3.93 -9.91 7.72
CA LEU A 56 3.47 -8.64 8.25
C LEU A 56 4.36 -8.25 9.43
N ASN A 57 5.03 -7.12 9.31
CA ASN A 57 5.83 -6.51 10.36
C ASN A 57 5.01 -5.43 11.07
N LYS A 58 5.14 -5.36 12.40
CA LYS A 58 4.70 -4.22 13.19
C LYS A 58 5.94 -3.46 13.64
N LEU A 59 6.01 -2.19 13.29
CA LEU A 59 7.11 -1.28 13.63
C LEU A 59 6.58 -0.13 14.48
N ASP A 60 7.47 0.56 15.19
CA ASP A 60 7.21 1.91 15.67
C ASP A 60 7.47 2.95 14.56
N TYR A 61 7.21 4.23 14.84
CA TYR A 61 7.45 5.33 13.91
C TYR A 61 8.93 5.69 13.69
N LYS A 62 9.86 5.09 14.44
CA LYS A 62 11.30 5.14 14.16
C LYS A 62 11.73 4.02 13.21
N GLY A 63 10.79 3.14 12.84
CA GLY A 63 11.01 1.99 11.98
C GLY A 63 11.65 0.81 12.71
N ASP A 64 11.61 0.78 14.05
CA ASP A 64 12.14 -0.35 14.83
C ASP A 64 11.05 -1.43 14.95
N ARG A 65 11.44 -2.70 14.77
CA ARG A 65 10.49 -3.81 14.71
C ARG A 65 10.03 -4.20 16.11
N LEU A 66 8.72 -4.06 16.33
CA LEU A 66 8.02 -4.46 17.55
C LEU A 66 7.51 -5.90 17.48
N GLY A 67 7.34 -6.45 16.28
CA GLY A 67 6.93 -7.83 16.07
C GLY A 67 6.70 -8.17 14.60
N HIS A 68 6.37 -9.43 14.35
CA HIS A 68 6.01 -9.92 13.02
C HIS A 68 4.98 -11.05 13.11
N MET A 69 4.25 -11.29 12.02
CA MET A 69 3.39 -12.45 11.84
C MET A 69 3.40 -12.92 10.39
N TYR A 70 3.20 -14.21 10.17
CA TYR A 70 3.14 -14.79 8.83
C TYR A 70 1.69 -14.94 8.36
N LEU A 71 1.45 -14.64 7.08
CA LEU A 71 0.16 -14.78 6.42
C LEU A 71 0.34 -15.73 5.23
N LYS A 72 -0.12 -16.98 5.37
CA LYS A 72 0.09 -18.05 4.39
C LYS A 72 -1.05 -18.11 3.39
N GLY A 73 -0.73 -17.99 2.10
CA GLY A 73 -1.71 -17.98 1.02
C GLY A 73 -2.61 -16.74 0.96
N PHE A 74 -2.08 -15.57 1.33
CA PHE A 74 -2.86 -14.32 1.38
C PHE A 74 -2.78 -13.54 0.06
N GLY A 75 -1.61 -13.41 -0.55
CA GLY A 75 -1.46 -12.71 -1.82
C GLY A 75 -0.07 -12.10 -1.98
N HIS A 76 -0.01 -10.98 -2.69
CA HIS A 76 1.26 -10.30 -2.98
C HIS A 76 1.53 -9.15 -2.02
N GLY A 77 0.49 -8.64 -1.35
CA GLY A 77 0.60 -7.57 -0.37
C GLY A 77 0.74 -6.19 -1.02
N VAL A 78 0.16 -6.01 -2.21
CA VAL A 78 0.26 -4.75 -3.00
C VAL A 78 -0.37 -3.57 -2.28
N SER A 79 -1.38 -3.82 -1.45
CA SER A 79 -1.96 -2.80 -0.59
C SER A 79 -2.46 -3.38 0.72
N MET A 80 -2.64 -2.49 1.68
CA MET A 80 -3.19 -2.81 2.98
C MET A 80 -3.91 -1.60 3.57
N GLY A 81 -4.61 -1.82 4.68
CA GLY A 81 -5.26 -0.77 5.44
C GLY A 81 -5.28 -1.10 6.93
N VAL A 82 -5.43 -0.06 7.74
CA VAL A 82 -5.67 -0.16 9.17
C VAL A 82 -7.06 0.39 9.44
N GLN A 83 -7.84 -0.34 10.22
CA GLN A 83 -9.12 0.09 10.76
C GLN A 83 -9.05 0.02 12.27
N ARG A 84 -9.35 1.11 12.97
CA ARG A 84 -9.65 1.07 14.40
C ARG A 84 -11.12 0.77 14.59
N ASP A 85 -11.41 -0.16 15.48
CA ASP A 85 -12.76 -0.41 15.93
C ASP A 85 -13.24 0.78 16.78
N ALA A 86 -14.45 1.27 16.53
CA ALA A 86 -15.00 2.42 17.23
C ALA A 86 -15.49 2.08 18.64
N GLU A 87 -15.83 0.81 18.90
CA GLU A 87 -16.40 0.37 20.17
C GLU A 87 -15.32 0.07 21.21
N ASP A 88 -14.33 -0.75 20.84
CA ASP A 88 -13.31 -1.23 21.78
C ASP A 88 -11.91 -0.65 21.54
N GLY A 89 -11.74 0.11 20.46
CA GLY A 89 -10.43 0.63 20.10
C GLY A 89 -9.43 -0.49 19.84
N SER A 90 -9.83 -1.59 19.21
CA SER A 90 -8.90 -2.59 18.70
C SER A 90 -8.43 -2.23 17.28
N THR A 91 -7.26 -2.72 16.88
CA THR A 91 -6.70 -2.47 15.53
C THR A 91 -6.92 -3.69 14.64
N TRP A 92 -7.64 -3.50 13.56
CA TRP A 92 -7.82 -4.46 12.47
C TRP A 92 -6.89 -4.13 11.30
N ILE A 93 -6.21 -5.16 10.78
CA ILE A 93 -5.36 -5.05 9.59
C ILE A 93 -6.09 -5.65 8.41
N TRP A 94 -6.24 -4.87 7.33
CA TRP A 94 -6.82 -5.29 6.06
C TRP A 94 -5.73 -5.60 5.05
N THR A 95 -5.85 -6.74 4.35
CA THR A 95 -5.01 -7.08 3.20
C THR A 95 -5.70 -8.14 2.32
N GLU A 96 -5.00 -8.53 1.26
CA GLU A 96 -5.35 -9.61 0.33
C GLU A 96 -5.59 -10.95 1.06
N ALA A 97 -6.40 -11.83 0.48
CA ALA A 97 -6.58 -13.21 0.94
C ALA A 97 -6.89 -14.17 -0.22
N ALA A 98 -6.77 -15.48 0.05
CA ALA A 98 -7.02 -16.56 -0.90
C ALA A 98 -6.18 -16.42 -2.18
N ALA A 99 -4.85 -16.48 -2.03
CA ALA A 99 -3.94 -16.31 -3.13
C ALA A 99 -4.13 -17.37 -4.23
N VAL A 100 -4.03 -16.93 -5.48
CA VAL A 100 -3.85 -17.76 -6.67
C VAL A 100 -2.70 -17.15 -7.45
N HIS A 101 -1.68 -17.96 -7.77
CA HIS A 101 -0.43 -17.51 -8.42
C HIS A 101 0.19 -16.28 -7.74
N GLY A 102 0.19 -16.28 -6.40
CA GLY A 102 0.75 -15.19 -5.60
C GLY A 102 -0.14 -13.96 -5.42
N TYR A 103 -1.34 -13.88 -6.00
CA TYR A 103 -2.22 -12.70 -5.87
C TYR A 103 -3.55 -13.03 -5.19
N GLY A 104 -4.02 -12.15 -4.31
CA GLY A 104 -5.26 -12.34 -3.56
C GLY A 104 -6.51 -12.34 -4.43
N GLN A 105 -7.37 -13.33 -4.24
CA GLN A 105 -8.68 -13.44 -4.91
C GLN A 105 -9.83 -12.91 -4.05
N GLY A 106 -9.51 -12.34 -2.89
CA GLY A 106 -10.42 -11.67 -1.99
C GLY A 106 -9.65 -10.80 -1.01
N VAL A 107 -10.37 -10.23 -0.04
CA VAL A 107 -9.78 -9.41 1.02
C VAL A 107 -10.23 -9.93 2.38
N THR A 108 -9.47 -9.61 3.41
CA THR A 108 -9.79 -10.00 4.78
C THR A 108 -9.32 -8.95 5.77
N ARG A 109 -9.78 -9.09 7.03
CA ARG A 109 -9.22 -8.38 8.18
C ARG A 109 -8.94 -9.32 9.34
N PHE A 110 -7.95 -8.98 10.15
CA PHE A 110 -7.56 -9.72 11.36
C PHE A 110 -6.83 -8.82 12.35
N HIS A 111 -6.70 -9.25 13.61
CA HIS A 111 -5.80 -8.62 14.57
C HIS A 111 -4.38 -9.14 14.41
N PHE A 112 -3.43 -8.23 14.54
CA PHE A 112 -2.02 -8.58 14.64
C PHE A 112 -1.74 -9.35 15.94
N ALA A 113 -0.92 -10.38 15.86
CA ALA A 113 -0.38 -11.10 17.01
C ALA A 113 1.07 -11.50 16.71
N ASP A 114 2.01 -11.06 17.54
CA ASP A 114 3.44 -11.32 17.31
C ASP A 114 3.75 -12.83 17.35
N GLY A 115 4.62 -13.27 16.43
CA GLY A 115 4.99 -14.67 16.23
C GLY A 115 3.89 -15.54 15.61
N ALA A 116 2.68 -15.02 15.40
CA ALA A 116 1.57 -15.82 14.90
C ALA A 116 1.74 -16.16 13.41
N THR A 117 1.09 -17.25 13.01
CA THR A 117 0.84 -17.58 11.60
C THR A 117 -0.67 -17.61 11.35
N ARG A 118 -1.11 -16.98 10.28
CA ARG A 118 -2.50 -17.01 9.81
C ARG A 118 -2.58 -17.67 8.45
N THR A 119 -3.60 -18.49 8.27
CA THR A 119 -4.00 -19.11 7.01
C THR A 119 -5.45 -18.68 6.70
N ALA A 120 -5.97 -19.10 5.55
CA ALA A 120 -7.39 -18.93 5.22
C ALA A 120 -8.35 -19.47 6.29
N ALA A 121 -7.97 -20.52 7.03
CA ALA A 121 -8.78 -21.09 8.11
C ALA A 121 -8.89 -20.18 9.34
N ASN A 122 -8.02 -19.18 9.47
CA ASN A 122 -7.99 -18.28 10.63
C ASN A 122 -8.72 -16.96 10.41
N VAL A 123 -9.26 -16.71 9.22
CA VAL A 123 -9.79 -15.41 8.83
C VAL A 123 -11.09 -15.53 8.04
N ARG A 124 -11.88 -14.45 8.04
CA ARG A 124 -13.13 -14.37 7.28
C ARG A 124 -12.90 -13.67 5.95
N ILE A 125 -12.66 -14.46 4.91
CA ILE A 125 -12.43 -13.97 3.55
C ILE A 125 -13.70 -13.33 2.97
N ARG A 126 -13.53 -12.25 2.23
CA ARG A 126 -14.56 -11.48 1.54
C ARG A 126 -14.24 -11.43 0.04
N LYS A 127 -15.24 -11.64 -0.79
CA LYS A 127 -15.17 -11.51 -2.26
C LYS A 127 -16.25 -10.54 -2.72
N PRO A 128 -16.04 -9.22 -2.55
CA PRO A 128 -17.08 -8.21 -2.76
C PRO A 128 -17.46 -7.99 -4.22
N ILE A 129 -16.64 -8.48 -5.16
CA ILE A 129 -16.82 -8.28 -6.59
C ILE A 129 -16.82 -9.66 -7.25
N ALA A 130 -17.95 -10.04 -7.83
CA ALA A 130 -18.09 -11.33 -8.49
C ALA A 130 -17.13 -11.43 -9.69
N GLY A 131 -16.41 -12.56 -9.79
CA GLY A 131 -15.49 -12.84 -10.89
C GLY A 131 -14.21 -11.99 -10.93
N SER A 132 -13.96 -11.13 -9.93
CA SER A 132 -12.74 -10.34 -9.89
C SER A 132 -11.54 -11.15 -9.42
N THR A 133 -10.35 -10.70 -9.83
CA THR A 133 -9.07 -11.21 -9.35
C THR A 133 -8.21 -10.06 -8.80
N ASN A 134 -7.11 -10.40 -8.12
CA ASN A 134 -6.14 -9.44 -7.60
C ASN A 134 -6.80 -8.35 -6.72
N ASN A 135 -7.61 -8.77 -5.76
CA ASN A 135 -8.39 -7.89 -4.90
C ASN A 135 -7.51 -7.35 -3.76
N GLN A 136 -7.23 -6.05 -3.80
CA GLN A 136 -6.22 -5.37 -2.97
C GLN A 136 -6.90 -4.24 -2.20
N PRO A 137 -7.04 -4.31 -0.85
CA PRO A 137 -7.80 -3.31 -0.10
C PRO A 137 -6.96 -2.11 0.35
N SER A 138 -7.59 -0.96 0.50
CA SER A 138 -7.04 0.22 1.19
C SER A 138 -8.15 0.90 1.99
N VAL A 139 -7.86 1.22 3.25
CA VAL A 139 -8.83 1.81 4.18
C VAL A 139 -8.48 3.27 4.44
N CYS A 140 -9.49 4.15 4.37
CA CYS A 140 -9.41 5.51 4.88
C CYS A 140 -10.34 5.65 6.08
N GLN A 141 -9.76 5.63 7.27
CA GLN A 141 -10.55 5.76 8.50
C GLN A 141 -11.18 7.15 8.65
N ASP A 142 -10.50 8.20 8.17
CA ASP A 142 -10.99 9.58 8.22
C ASP A 142 -12.29 9.79 7.43
N SER A 143 -12.46 9.09 6.30
CA SER A 143 -13.71 9.13 5.52
C SER A 143 -14.65 7.95 5.78
N GLY A 144 -14.26 6.99 6.64
CA GLY A 144 -15.05 5.77 6.88
C GLY A 144 -15.22 4.91 5.63
N ARG A 145 -14.21 4.85 4.74
CA ARG A 145 -14.32 4.16 3.44
C ARG A 145 -13.24 3.11 3.23
N ILE A 146 -13.57 2.14 2.39
CA ILE A 146 -12.62 1.15 1.86
C ILE A 146 -12.67 1.15 0.34
N ALA A 147 -11.49 1.20 -0.28
CA ALA A 147 -11.32 0.91 -1.69
C ALA A 147 -10.81 -0.53 -1.84
N VAL A 148 -11.29 -1.21 -2.88
CA VAL A 148 -10.66 -2.43 -3.38
C VAL A 148 -10.23 -2.15 -4.81
N ARG A 149 -8.92 -2.22 -5.05
CA ARG A 149 -8.38 -2.35 -6.40
C ARG A 149 -8.53 -3.80 -6.83
N TYR A 150 -9.01 -4.03 -8.04
CA TYR A 150 -9.26 -5.37 -8.56
C TYR A 150 -9.02 -5.42 -10.06
N ARG A 151 -8.94 -6.62 -10.61
CA ARG A 151 -9.03 -6.86 -12.04
C ARG A 151 -10.41 -7.43 -12.37
N ASP A 152 -11.05 -6.84 -13.38
CA ASP A 152 -12.32 -7.35 -13.90
C ASP A 152 -12.10 -8.65 -14.73
N PRO A 153 -13.17 -9.33 -15.19
CA PRO A 153 -13.03 -10.54 -16.01
C PRO A 153 -12.28 -10.34 -17.34
N ALA A 154 -12.17 -9.10 -17.82
CA ALA A 154 -11.36 -8.74 -18.99
C ALA A 154 -9.90 -8.36 -18.60
N ASN A 155 -9.49 -8.67 -17.37
CA ASN A 155 -8.17 -8.43 -16.79
C ASN A 155 -7.79 -6.94 -16.65
N ARG A 156 -8.77 -6.02 -16.71
CA ARG A 156 -8.54 -4.57 -16.61
C ARG A 156 -8.56 -4.11 -15.16
N PRO A 157 -7.59 -3.28 -14.71
CA PRO A 157 -7.55 -2.79 -13.35
C PRO A 157 -8.61 -1.72 -13.10
N ARG A 158 -9.28 -1.82 -11.96
CA ARG A 158 -10.35 -0.92 -11.50
C ARG A 158 -10.24 -0.68 -9.99
N TYR A 159 -10.88 0.38 -9.54
CA TYR A 159 -11.13 0.64 -8.13
C TYR A 159 -12.64 0.62 -7.89
N ARG A 160 -13.05 0.00 -6.79
CA ARG A 160 -14.41 0.14 -6.27
C ARG A 160 -14.34 0.56 -4.80
N VAL A 161 -15.16 1.52 -4.41
CA VAL A 161 -15.16 2.14 -3.08
C VAL A 161 -16.49 1.91 -2.41
N TRP A 162 -16.46 1.57 -1.12
CA TRP A 162 -17.64 1.40 -0.27
C TRP A 162 -17.48 2.18 1.03
N ASP A 163 -18.62 2.38 1.68
CA ASP A 163 -18.66 2.61 3.12
C ASP A 163 -18.02 1.42 3.86
N LEU A 164 -17.18 1.71 4.86
CA LEU A 164 -16.38 0.70 5.56
C LEU A 164 -17.25 -0.20 6.46
N ASP A 165 -18.32 0.34 7.04
CA ASP A 165 -19.20 -0.40 7.94
C ASP A 165 -20.10 -1.35 7.13
N ALA A 166 -20.68 -0.86 6.03
CA ALA A 166 -21.41 -1.69 5.07
C ALA A 166 -20.52 -2.84 4.55
N PHE A 167 -19.29 -2.51 4.13
CA PHE A 167 -18.34 -3.50 3.65
C PHE A 167 -17.97 -4.54 4.73
N THR A 168 -17.81 -4.08 5.98
CA THR A 168 -17.54 -4.96 7.12
C THR A 168 -18.69 -5.93 7.38
N ALA A 169 -19.93 -5.42 7.30
CA ALA A 169 -21.19 -6.15 7.42
C ALA A 169 -21.47 -7.06 6.21
N ARG A 170 -20.63 -7.01 5.18
CA ARG A 170 -20.74 -7.76 3.92
C ARG A 170 -21.91 -7.32 3.05
N ASP A 171 -22.36 -6.09 3.22
CA ASP A 171 -23.24 -5.43 2.28
C ASP A 171 -22.38 -4.76 1.20
N TYR A 172 -22.46 -5.31 0.00
CA TYR A 172 -21.68 -4.84 -1.15
C TYR A 172 -22.56 -4.22 -2.25
N GLY A 173 -23.88 -4.14 -2.03
CA GLY A 173 -24.86 -3.83 -3.05
C GLY A 173 -24.80 -2.38 -3.54
N ASP A 174 -24.32 -1.47 -2.71
CA ASP A 174 -24.30 -0.03 -2.97
C ASP A 174 -22.87 0.54 -2.86
N PRO A 175 -22.00 0.35 -3.87
CA PRO A 175 -20.70 0.99 -3.88
C PRO A 175 -20.83 2.50 -4.08
N ILE A 176 -20.03 3.27 -3.35
CA ILE A 176 -19.91 4.72 -3.49
C ILE A 176 -19.38 5.09 -4.88
N ALA A 177 -18.43 4.31 -5.39
CA ALA A 177 -17.83 4.55 -6.70
C ALA A 177 -17.26 3.26 -7.32
N ASP A 178 -17.23 3.21 -8.64
CA ASP A 178 -16.54 2.17 -9.42
C ASP A 178 -15.97 2.77 -10.71
N PHE A 179 -14.64 2.82 -10.82
CA PHE A 179 -13.96 3.49 -11.93
C PHE A 179 -12.70 2.73 -12.37
N ALA A 180 -12.29 2.97 -13.61
CA ALA A 180 -11.07 2.40 -14.16
C ALA A 180 -9.83 2.97 -13.46
N GLN A 181 -8.79 2.15 -13.29
CA GLN A 181 -7.49 2.70 -12.93
C GLN A 181 -6.91 3.48 -14.11
N VAL A 182 -6.56 4.75 -13.89
CA VAL A 182 -5.94 5.62 -14.90
C VAL A 182 -4.71 6.32 -14.32
N GLY A 183 -3.79 6.70 -15.21
CA GLY A 183 -2.72 7.65 -14.90
C GLY A 183 -1.79 7.26 -13.75
N ALA A 184 -1.54 5.97 -13.53
CA ALA A 184 -0.52 5.53 -12.57
C ALA A 184 0.90 5.96 -13.01
N HIS A 185 1.16 5.90 -14.32
CA HIS A 185 2.42 6.30 -14.94
C HIS A 185 2.15 6.83 -16.37
N PRO A 186 2.95 7.79 -16.92
CA PRO A 186 2.80 8.24 -18.31
C PRO A 186 2.96 7.12 -19.34
N ASP A 187 3.89 6.21 -19.07
CA ASP A 187 4.04 4.95 -19.81
C ASP A 187 3.21 3.84 -19.11
N PRO A 188 2.13 3.35 -19.73
CA PRO A 188 1.24 2.35 -19.12
C PRO A 188 1.86 0.95 -18.99
N THR A 189 3.03 0.71 -19.58
CA THR A 189 3.75 -0.58 -19.45
C THR A 189 4.55 -0.67 -18.15
N ILE A 190 4.79 0.46 -17.49
CA ILE A 190 5.51 0.52 -16.22
C ILE A 190 4.63 -0.04 -15.10
N PRO A 191 5.17 -0.93 -14.25
CA PRO A 191 4.39 -1.61 -13.24
C PRO A 191 3.85 -0.67 -12.17
N PHE A 192 2.64 -0.99 -11.73
CA PHE A 192 1.98 -0.40 -10.58
C PHE A 192 2.47 -1.07 -9.31
N GLN A 193 2.78 -0.25 -8.29
CA GLN A 193 3.52 -0.66 -7.08
C GLN A 193 2.75 -0.36 -5.78
N GLY A 194 1.50 0.09 -5.87
CA GLY A 194 0.63 0.28 -4.70
C GLY A 194 -0.28 1.48 -4.81
N TYR A 195 -1.27 1.52 -3.92
CA TYR A 195 -2.16 2.67 -3.77
C TYR A 195 -2.65 2.85 -2.33
N ALA A 196 -3.14 4.05 -2.04
CA ALA A 196 -3.85 4.38 -0.82
C ALA A 196 -5.12 5.19 -1.13
N LEU A 197 -6.24 4.83 -0.49
CA LEU A 197 -7.43 5.66 -0.46
C LEU A 197 -7.27 6.74 0.62
N TYR A 198 -7.58 7.99 0.29
CA TYR A 198 -7.76 9.03 1.29
C TYR A 198 -8.84 10.01 0.85
N ARG A 199 -9.92 10.10 1.65
CA ARG A 199 -11.12 10.91 1.36
C ARG A 199 -11.68 10.64 -0.04
N ASP A 200 -11.68 11.64 -0.93
CA ASP A 200 -12.23 11.59 -2.27
C ASP A 200 -11.15 11.34 -3.35
N ALA A 201 -9.97 10.85 -2.96
CA ALA A 201 -8.89 10.53 -3.89
C ALA A 201 -8.23 9.17 -3.63
N VAL A 202 -7.77 8.54 -4.71
CA VAL A 202 -6.85 7.39 -4.69
C VAL A 202 -5.47 7.88 -5.08
N TYR A 203 -4.48 7.65 -4.22
CA TYR A 203 -3.07 7.93 -4.47
C TYR A 203 -2.37 6.66 -4.95
N GLN A 204 -1.64 6.74 -6.06
CA GLN A 204 -1.01 5.58 -6.70
C GLN A 204 0.50 5.77 -6.77
N LEU A 205 1.23 4.66 -6.78
CA LEU A 205 2.66 4.60 -7.06
C LEU A 205 2.91 3.62 -8.21
N ALA A 206 3.76 4.01 -9.14
CA ALA A 206 4.24 3.16 -10.23
C ALA A 206 5.71 3.47 -10.54
N GLY A 207 6.42 2.50 -11.10
CA GLY A 207 7.84 2.62 -11.45
C GLY A 207 8.53 1.27 -11.37
N THR A 208 9.73 1.16 -11.95
CA THR A 208 10.54 -0.05 -11.87
C THR A 208 11.69 0.11 -10.90
N ALA A 209 12.27 -1.02 -10.47
CA ALA A 209 13.60 -1.03 -9.90
C ALA A 209 14.63 -0.35 -10.82
N TYR A 210 15.70 0.19 -10.23
CA TYR A 210 16.88 0.56 -11.00
C TYR A 210 17.40 -0.64 -11.81
N ASN A 211 17.71 -0.36 -13.08
CA ASN A 211 18.22 -1.30 -14.06
C ASN A 211 19.20 -0.57 -14.98
N THR A 212 20.37 -1.14 -15.24
CA THR A 212 21.42 -0.47 -16.01
C THR A 212 21.03 -0.10 -17.44
N THR A 213 20.01 -0.74 -18.01
CA THR A 213 19.55 -0.54 -19.38
C THR A 213 18.32 0.37 -19.44
N THR A 214 17.27 0.07 -18.68
CA THR A 214 15.95 0.72 -18.84
C THR A 214 15.64 1.77 -17.77
N ASN A 215 16.32 1.74 -16.63
CA ASN A 215 16.11 2.67 -15.53
C ASN A 215 17.42 2.90 -14.74
N PRO A 216 18.48 3.42 -15.38
CA PRO A 216 19.80 3.48 -14.75
C PRO A 216 19.81 4.48 -13.58
N PRO A 217 20.63 4.28 -12.54
CA PRO A 217 20.72 5.19 -11.41
C PRO A 217 21.01 6.65 -11.80
N ALA A 218 21.82 6.87 -12.85
CA ALA A 218 22.11 8.21 -13.38
C ALA A 218 20.86 8.94 -13.90
N GLY A 219 19.85 8.18 -14.35
CA GLY A 219 18.55 8.69 -14.75
C GLY A 219 17.64 9.06 -13.57
N ARG A 220 18.04 8.80 -12.32
CA ARG A 220 17.31 9.14 -11.07
C ARG A 220 15.93 8.52 -10.91
N GLY A 221 15.61 7.50 -11.71
CA GLY A 221 14.42 6.68 -11.55
C GLY A 221 13.21 7.18 -12.33
N ASN A 222 12.35 6.24 -12.69
CA ASN A 222 11.10 6.46 -13.41
C ASN A 222 9.86 6.34 -12.50
N SER A 223 9.99 6.57 -11.20
CA SER A 223 8.84 6.44 -10.30
C SER A 223 7.91 7.63 -10.41
N TYR A 224 6.61 7.37 -10.47
CA TYR A 224 5.56 8.40 -10.47
C TYR A 224 4.60 8.17 -9.32
N VAL A 225 4.19 9.27 -8.69
CA VAL A 225 3.06 9.31 -7.78
C VAL A 225 1.92 10.05 -8.48
N SER A 226 0.70 9.53 -8.37
CA SER A 226 -0.48 10.18 -8.96
C SER A 226 -1.68 10.12 -8.04
N SER A 227 -2.68 10.96 -8.30
CA SER A 227 -3.95 10.96 -7.60
C SER A 227 -5.11 10.92 -8.60
N VAL A 228 -6.14 10.14 -8.29
CA VAL A 228 -7.36 9.97 -9.10
C VAL A 228 -8.57 10.30 -8.23
N SER A 229 -9.52 11.04 -8.79
CA SER A 229 -10.78 11.38 -8.15
C SER A 229 -11.62 10.12 -7.94
N VAL A 230 -12.08 9.89 -6.70
CA VAL A 230 -13.06 8.82 -6.43
C VAL A 230 -14.41 9.14 -7.06
N THR A 231 -14.78 10.42 -7.13
CA THR A 231 -16.09 10.86 -7.65
C THR A 231 -16.16 10.76 -9.18
N THR A 232 -15.10 11.17 -9.89
CA THR A 232 -15.13 11.24 -11.36
C THR A 232 -14.32 10.14 -12.04
N GLY A 233 -13.43 9.47 -11.31
CA GLY A 233 -12.48 8.52 -11.90
C GLY A 233 -11.36 9.16 -12.72
N GLU A 234 -11.27 10.49 -12.72
CA GLU A 234 -10.29 11.24 -13.53
C GLU A 234 -8.96 11.43 -12.79
N LEU A 235 -7.88 11.49 -13.56
CA LEU A 235 -6.56 11.85 -13.06
C LEU A 235 -6.58 13.30 -12.57
N LEU A 236 -6.29 13.51 -11.28
CA LEU A 236 -6.19 14.83 -10.67
C LEU A 236 -4.78 15.40 -10.79
N GLN A 237 -3.77 14.57 -10.51
CA GLN A 237 -2.37 14.98 -10.57
C GLN A 237 -1.48 13.76 -10.84
N GLN A 238 -0.40 13.96 -11.57
CA GLN A 238 0.65 12.96 -11.78
C GLN A 238 2.01 13.66 -11.73
N GLN A 239 2.95 13.13 -10.95
CA GLN A 239 4.26 13.73 -10.72
C GLN A 239 5.33 12.66 -10.66
N ARG A 240 6.42 12.88 -11.40
CA ARG A 240 7.63 12.07 -11.26
C ARG A 240 8.26 12.37 -9.89
N THR A 241 8.77 11.35 -9.21
CA THR A 241 9.50 11.53 -7.95
C THR A 241 10.92 11.01 -8.06
N GLU A 242 11.87 11.87 -7.68
CA GLU A 242 13.28 11.53 -7.48
C GLU A 242 13.57 11.11 -6.03
N ALA A 243 12.55 10.92 -5.19
CA ALA A 243 12.73 10.46 -3.82
C ALA A 243 13.63 9.22 -3.77
N GLY A 244 14.65 9.25 -2.90
CA GLY A 244 15.59 8.13 -2.77
C GLY A 244 16.46 7.89 -4.00
N TYR A 245 16.68 8.86 -4.90
CA TYR A 245 17.54 8.68 -6.08
C TYR A 245 18.97 8.20 -5.73
N GLN A 246 19.44 8.50 -4.51
CA GLN A 246 20.74 8.10 -3.97
C GLN A 246 20.82 6.63 -3.51
N LEU A 247 19.72 5.89 -3.52
CA LEU A 247 19.72 4.48 -3.14
C LEU A 247 20.45 3.64 -4.21
N THR A 248 21.26 2.67 -3.79
CA THR A 248 22.07 1.82 -4.69
C THR A 248 21.20 0.88 -5.54
N HIS A 249 20.20 0.29 -4.90
CA HIS A 249 19.03 -0.28 -5.53
C HIS A 249 17.84 0.60 -5.15
N ARG A 250 16.94 0.87 -6.09
CA ARG A 250 15.78 1.72 -5.86
C ARG A 250 14.59 1.12 -6.57
N GLU A 251 13.70 0.51 -5.81
CA GLU A 251 12.43 -0.03 -6.31
C GLU A 251 11.28 0.61 -5.52
N PRO A 252 10.34 1.31 -6.18
CA PRO A 252 9.16 1.87 -5.52
C PRO A 252 8.25 0.74 -5.03
N GLU A 253 7.81 0.79 -3.77
CA GLU A 253 7.04 -0.27 -3.12
C GLU A 253 6.08 0.32 -2.08
N GLY A 254 4.80 0.42 -2.45
CA GLY A 254 3.73 0.89 -1.58
C GLY A 254 3.64 2.42 -1.41
N VAL A 255 2.42 2.87 -1.17
CA VAL A 255 2.08 4.25 -0.81
C VAL A 255 1.04 4.21 0.30
N ALA A 256 1.12 5.15 1.24
CA ALA A 256 0.14 5.31 2.31
C ALA A 256 -0.11 6.79 2.56
N VAL A 257 -1.27 7.14 3.10
CA VAL A 257 -1.54 8.49 3.58
C VAL A 257 -1.59 8.46 5.10
N ARG A 258 -0.82 9.34 5.74
CA ARG A 258 -0.98 9.61 7.16
C ARG A 258 -2.04 10.70 7.31
N ALA A 259 -3.12 10.39 8.02
CA ALA A 259 -4.22 11.31 8.22
C ALA A 259 -3.86 12.44 9.21
N GLY A 260 -4.78 13.40 9.38
CA GLY A 260 -4.65 14.52 10.30
C GLY A 260 -5.15 15.83 9.71
N SER A 261 -4.93 16.94 10.44
CA SER A 261 -5.24 18.28 9.95
C SER A 261 -4.40 18.67 8.72
N ASP A 262 -3.21 18.08 8.58
CA ASP A 262 -2.31 18.23 7.44
C ASP A 262 -1.89 16.83 6.93
N PRO A 263 -2.73 16.20 6.09
CA PRO A 263 -2.50 14.83 5.64
C PRO A 263 -1.35 14.75 4.64
N LYS A 264 -0.53 13.70 4.78
CA LYS A 264 0.70 13.54 3.97
C LYS A 264 0.77 12.19 3.27
N VAL A 265 1.13 12.21 1.99
CA VAL A 265 1.43 11.01 1.20
C VAL A 265 2.85 10.54 1.52
N HIS A 266 2.96 9.26 1.87
CA HIS A 266 4.22 8.57 2.12
C HIS A 266 4.47 7.53 1.02
N ILE A 267 5.71 7.46 0.55
CA ILE A 267 6.14 6.61 -0.57
C ILE A 267 7.24 5.68 -0.07
N GLY A 268 7.07 4.38 -0.30
CA GLY A 268 8.07 3.37 0.06
C GLY A 268 9.05 3.08 -1.07
N PHE A 269 10.30 2.83 -0.70
CA PHE A 269 11.33 2.34 -1.61
C PHE A 269 12.14 1.23 -0.97
N ALA A 270 12.40 0.17 -1.73
CA ALA A 270 13.40 -0.83 -1.39
C ALA A 270 14.80 -0.45 -1.88
N SER A 271 15.81 -0.93 -1.16
CA SER A 271 17.23 -0.69 -1.41
C SER A 271 18.10 -1.81 -0.86
N GLY A 272 19.43 -1.69 -1.01
CA GLY A 272 20.39 -2.73 -0.60
C GLY A 272 20.39 -3.92 -1.55
N ASP A 273 21.21 -4.93 -1.24
CA ASP A 273 21.39 -6.10 -2.10
C ASP A 273 20.26 -7.12 -1.94
N LEU A 274 20.10 -8.00 -2.93
CA LEU A 274 19.21 -9.15 -2.80
C LEU A 274 19.66 -10.00 -1.60
N GLY A 275 18.73 -10.39 -0.73
CA GLY A 275 19.05 -11.11 0.51
C GLY A 275 19.36 -10.19 1.70
N ALA A 276 19.57 -8.89 1.47
CA ALA A 276 19.86 -7.89 2.48
C ALA A 276 19.08 -6.59 2.23
N ARG A 277 17.83 -6.72 1.75
CA ARG A 277 16.99 -5.59 1.38
C ARG A 277 16.70 -4.71 2.59
N ARG A 278 16.67 -3.40 2.33
CA ARG A 278 16.34 -2.34 3.28
C ARG A 278 15.18 -1.52 2.73
N PHE A 279 14.42 -0.89 3.61
CA PHE A 279 13.35 0.01 3.18
C PHE A 279 13.63 1.45 3.59
N SER A 280 13.09 2.37 2.81
CA SER A 280 13.04 3.80 3.13
C SER A 280 11.63 4.30 2.87
N LEU A 281 11.14 5.21 3.73
CA LEU A 281 9.88 5.91 3.52
C LEU A 281 10.18 7.39 3.33
N PHE A 282 9.56 7.98 2.31
CA PHE A 282 9.63 9.41 2.03
C PHE A 282 8.25 10.02 2.16
N VAL A 283 8.18 11.27 2.59
CA VAL A 283 6.95 12.03 2.75
C VAL A 283 6.90 13.16 1.73
N LYS A 284 5.74 13.39 1.11
CA LYS A 284 5.48 14.54 0.24
C LYS A 284 5.23 15.78 1.10
N GLU A 285 6.26 16.62 1.25
CA GLU A 285 6.27 17.77 2.15
C GLU A 285 7.29 18.82 1.70
N ASP A 286 6.98 20.10 1.94
CA ASP A 286 7.81 21.25 1.53
C ASP A 286 8.98 21.54 2.48
N SER A 287 8.97 21.01 3.71
CA SER A 287 10.00 21.22 4.73
C SER A 287 10.58 19.92 5.25
N ASP A 288 11.89 19.91 5.52
CA ASP A 288 12.56 18.77 6.14
C ASP A 288 12.16 18.64 7.61
N PRO A 289 11.46 17.57 8.04
CA PRO A 289 11.02 17.41 9.43
C PRO A 289 12.20 17.19 10.40
N THR A 290 13.43 17.11 9.89
CA THR A 290 14.66 17.07 10.71
C THR A 290 15.32 18.43 10.91
N ALA A 291 14.77 19.52 10.35
CA ALA A 291 15.21 20.89 10.58
C ALA A 291 14.51 21.52 11.81
N SER A 292 14.73 20.93 12.98
CA SER A 292 14.50 21.57 14.29
C SER A 292 15.38 20.94 15.36
#